data_AF-A0A392PM81-F1
#
_entry.id   AF-A0A392PM81-F1
#
_cell.length_a   1.000
_cell.length_b   1.000
_cell.length_c   1.000
_cell.angle_alpha   90.00
_cell.angle_beta   90.00
_cell.angle_gamma   90.00
#
_symmetry.space_group_name_H-M   'P 1'
#
loop_
_entity.id
_entity.type
_entity.pdbx_description
1 polymer ?
#
loop_
_entity_poly.entity_id
_entity_poly.type
_entity_poly.pdbx_seq_one_letter_code
_entity_poly.pdbx_strand_id
1 'polypeptide(L)'
;MQTAQLRGLTDHCPLLLSVDDENWGLRPLRMLKCWQDVPGYKQFVISKWQSLQIDGWGGFVLKQKLKLVKLALKEWDDSHSSNVTGKIDSLKSRLSALDCKAEEEVLSEEEVAEMHGITSDIHSLSRINTSICCRRRSNALSSIMVDGVRVEGMSPIHQAMFSHFSSHFRAVNTVRPTVDDLQFRTLSFTEGGSLVKPFSVKEVKAAV
;
A
#
# COMPACT_ATOMS: atom_id res chain seq x y z
N MET A 1 -15.43 -31.85 -10.74
CA MET A 1 -15.83 -31.42 -9.38
C MET A 1 -15.35 -30.00 -9.18
N GLN A 2 -16.27 -29.04 -9.05
CA GLN A 2 -15.93 -27.66 -8.68
C GLN A 2 -15.97 -27.57 -7.15
N THR A 3 -14.83 -27.25 -6.54
CA THR A 3 -14.74 -26.91 -5.12
C THR A 3 -14.79 -25.39 -5.01
N ALA A 4 -15.77 -24.85 -4.29
CA ALA A 4 -15.81 -23.43 -3.96
C ALA A 4 -14.65 -23.14 -2.99
N GLN A 5 -13.71 -22.29 -3.40
CA GLN A 5 -12.75 -21.73 -2.45
C GLN A 5 -13.48 -20.74 -1.54
N LEU A 6 -13.21 -20.83 -0.22
CA LEU A 6 -13.56 -19.79 0.75
C LEU A 6 -13.24 -18.42 0.13
N ARG A 7 -14.19 -17.48 0.20
CA ARG A 7 -14.01 -16.08 -0.25
C ARG A 7 -12.95 -15.41 0.63
N GLY A 8 -11.69 -15.76 0.39
CA GLY A 8 -10.54 -15.18 1.05
C GLY A 8 -10.30 -13.75 0.56
N LEU A 9 -9.68 -12.94 1.42
CA LEU A 9 -9.15 -11.63 1.08
C LEU A 9 -8.23 -11.77 -0.12
N THR A 10 -8.55 -11.07 -1.20
CA THR A 10 -7.77 -11.06 -2.44
C THR A 10 -6.30 -10.79 -2.10
N ASP A 11 -5.40 -11.61 -2.60
CA ASP A 11 -3.94 -11.42 -2.51
C ASP A 11 -3.44 -10.34 -3.49
N HIS A 12 -4.35 -9.63 -4.15
CA HIS A 12 -4.08 -8.48 -4.99
C HIS A 12 -3.43 -7.35 -4.18
N CYS A 13 -2.11 -7.31 -4.20
CA CYS A 13 -1.30 -6.17 -3.78
C CYS A 13 -0.92 -5.37 -5.03
N PRO A 14 -1.69 -4.33 -5.41
CA PRO A 14 -1.31 -3.48 -6.53
C PRO A 14 0.01 -2.76 -6.21
N LEU A 15 0.99 -2.87 -7.11
CA LEU A 15 2.23 -2.12 -7.04
C LEU A 15 1.93 -0.66 -7.42
N LEU A 16 1.75 0.20 -6.42
CA LEU A 16 1.60 1.63 -6.61
C LEU A 16 2.98 2.25 -6.85
N LEU A 17 3.28 2.59 -8.10
CA LEU A 17 4.45 3.37 -8.48
C LEU A 17 4.09 4.86 -8.42
N SER A 18 4.51 5.55 -7.36
CA SER A 18 4.48 7.01 -7.28
C SER A 18 5.83 7.59 -7.69
N VAL A 19 5.84 8.39 -8.74
CA VAL A 19 6.99 9.23 -9.12
C VAL A 19 6.85 10.54 -8.32
N ASP A 20 7.50 10.62 -7.17
CA ASP A 20 7.71 11.91 -6.50
C ASP A 20 8.96 12.55 -7.12
N ASP A 21 8.84 13.78 -7.63
CA ASP A 21 9.95 14.55 -8.21
C ASP A 21 10.99 14.98 -7.16
N GLU A 22 10.72 14.76 -5.88
CA GLU A 22 11.61 15.08 -4.76
C GLU A 22 12.15 13.81 -4.10
N ASN A 23 13.22 13.26 -4.66
CA ASN A 23 13.95 12.11 -4.09
C ASN A 23 14.80 12.55 -2.89
N TRP A 24 14.17 12.75 -1.72
CA TRP A 24 14.83 13.09 -0.44
C TRP A 24 15.74 11.97 0.13
N GLY A 25 16.16 11.00 -0.68
CA GLY A 25 16.96 9.86 -0.26
C GLY A 25 16.19 8.80 0.54
N LEU A 26 16.91 7.83 1.10
CA LEU A 26 16.32 6.77 1.92
C LEU A 26 15.68 7.40 3.17
N ARG A 27 14.35 7.29 3.32
CA ARG A 27 13.64 7.71 4.54
C ARG A 27 14.38 7.19 5.78
N PRO A 28 14.90 8.07 6.66
CA PRO A 28 15.71 7.66 7.81
C PRO A 28 14.97 6.68 8.74
N LEU A 29 13.64 6.77 8.77
CA LEU A 29 12.76 5.90 9.51
C LEU A 29 11.55 5.50 8.65
N ARG A 30 11.40 4.21 8.37
CA ARG A 30 10.14 3.63 7.88
C ARG A 30 9.39 3.10 9.09
N MET A 31 8.54 3.94 9.67
CA MET A 31 7.62 3.53 10.73
C MET A 31 6.42 2.81 10.09
N LEU A 32 6.05 1.65 10.62
CA LEU A 32 4.86 0.95 10.13
C LEU A 32 3.61 1.67 10.64
N LYS A 33 2.72 2.05 9.71
CA LYS A 33 1.48 2.76 10.05
C LYS A 33 0.59 1.92 10.99
N CYS A 34 0.63 0.59 10.87
CA CYS A 34 -0.16 -0.33 11.68
C CYS A 34 0.21 -0.35 13.17
N TRP A 35 1.40 0.12 13.57
CA TRP A 35 1.77 0.13 14.98
C TRP A 35 0.92 1.08 15.80
N GLN A 36 0.44 2.17 15.19
CA GLN A 36 -0.47 3.09 15.85
C GLN A 36 -1.80 2.43 16.25
N ASP A 37 -2.20 1.37 15.55
CA ASP A 37 -3.44 0.64 15.78
C ASP A 37 -3.29 -0.45 16.86
N VAL A 38 -2.05 -0.74 17.30
CA VAL A 38 -1.81 -1.71 18.36
C VAL A 38 -1.95 -1.02 19.72
N PRO A 39 -2.85 -1.52 20.61
CA PRO A 39 -3.03 -0.95 21.94
C PRO A 39 -1.71 -0.86 22.73
N GLY A 40 -1.48 0.27 23.39
CA GLY A 40 -0.26 0.51 24.18
C GLY A 40 0.93 1.07 23.40
N TYR A 41 0.87 1.14 22.06
CA TYR A 41 1.96 1.66 21.23
C TYR A 41 2.43 3.06 21.64
N LYS A 42 1.50 4.02 21.78
CA LYS A 42 1.84 5.41 22.15
C LYS A 42 2.55 5.47 23.50
N GLN A 43 2.04 4.73 24.49
CA GLN A 43 2.61 4.70 25.83
C GLN A 43 4.01 4.09 25.83
N PHE A 44 4.21 3.01 25.06
CA PHE A 44 5.51 2.38 24.88
C PHE A 44 6.54 3.34 24.28
N VAL A 45 6.19 4.03 23.18
CA VAL A 45 7.09 4.98 22.51
C VAL A 45 7.47 6.13 23.42
N ILE A 46 6.50 6.73 24.12
CA ILE A 46 6.74 7.85 25.06
C ILE A 46 7.66 7.40 26.19
N SER A 47 7.33 6.28 26.85
CA SER A 47 8.12 5.74 27.95
C SER A 47 9.56 5.42 27.52
N LYS A 48 9.72 4.77 26.37
CA LYS A 48 11.06 4.44 25.84
C LYS A 48 11.83 5.70 25.49
N TRP A 49 11.19 6.68 24.85
CA TRP A 49 11.84 7.96 24.50
C TRP A 49 12.36 8.71 25.73
N GLN A 50 11.59 8.72 26.81
CA GLN A 50 11.95 9.35 28.08
C GLN A 50 13.05 8.59 28.82
N SER A 51 13.10 7.26 28.72
CA SER A 51 14.14 6.45 29.35
C SER A 51 15.53 6.61 28.71
N LEU A 52 15.60 7.08 27.46
CA LEU A 52 16.85 7.20 26.72
C LEU A 52 17.58 8.48 27.10
N GLN A 53 18.65 8.34 27.87
CA GLN A 53 19.62 9.40 28.15
C GLN A 53 20.81 9.24 27.21
N ILE A 54 21.03 10.22 26.34
CA ILE A 54 22.12 10.22 25.35
C ILE A 54 22.72 11.61 25.34
N ASP A 55 24.03 11.67 25.57
CA ASP A 55 24.79 12.92 25.57
C ASP A 55 25.43 13.18 24.20
N GLY A 56 25.61 14.47 23.90
CA GLY A 56 26.23 14.95 22.67
C GLY A 56 25.47 16.10 22.04
N TRP A 57 25.87 16.49 20.83
CA TRP A 57 25.16 17.52 20.07
C TRP A 57 23.78 17.04 19.63
N GLY A 58 22.79 17.93 19.56
CA GLY A 58 21.37 17.61 19.37
C GLY A 58 21.06 16.70 18.18
N GLY A 59 21.76 16.87 17.04
CA GLY A 59 21.60 16.00 15.88
C GLY A 59 22.04 14.56 16.14
N PHE A 60 23.12 14.37 16.90
CA PHE A 60 23.58 13.04 17.30
C PHE A 60 22.61 12.40 18.30
N VAL A 61 22.15 13.16 19.28
CA VAL A 61 21.16 12.70 20.28
C VAL A 61 19.88 12.23 19.58
N LEU A 62 19.34 13.03 18.67
CA LEU A 62 18.14 12.69 17.91
C LEU A 62 18.32 11.42 17.07
N LYS A 63 19.44 11.33 16.32
CA LYS A 63 19.78 10.16 15.52
C LYS A 63 19.85 8.89 16.37
N GLN A 64 20.51 8.95 17.53
CA GLN A 64 20.65 7.78 18.39
C GLN A 64 19.35 7.41 19.08
N LYS A 65 18.55 8.38 19.53
CA LYS A 65 17.21 8.11 20.09
C LYS A 65 16.32 7.42 19.07
N LEU A 66 16.25 7.93 17.84
CA LEU A 66 15.49 7.30 16.76
C LEU A 66 15.97 5.87 16.46
N LYS A 67 17.29 5.64 16.46
CA LYS A 67 17.87 4.30 16.27
C LYS A 67 17.45 3.33 17.38
N LEU A 68 17.53 3.74 18.64
CA LEU A 68 17.19 2.90 19.79
C LEU A 68 15.69 2.64 19.90
N VAL A 69 14.85 3.65 19.63
CA VAL A 69 13.39 3.49 19.56
C VAL A 69 13.01 2.52 18.44
N LYS A 70 13.64 2.62 17.27
CA LYS A 70 13.43 1.68 16.17
C LYS A 70 13.75 0.23 16.56
N LEU A 71 14.85 0.02 17.29
CA LEU A 71 15.24 -1.31 17.78
C LEU A 71 14.25 -1.82 18.83
N ALA A 72 13.90 -1.00 19.82
CA ALA A 72 12.93 -1.35 20.84
C ALA A 72 11.55 -1.68 20.25
N LEU A 73 11.11 -0.93 19.24
CA LEU A 73 9.87 -1.22 18.50
C LEU A 73 9.96 -2.53 17.72
N LYS A 74 11.15 -2.95 17.28
CA LYS A 74 11.32 -4.26 16.64
C LYS A 74 11.09 -5.39 17.64
N GLU A 75 11.69 -5.31 18.82
CA GLU A 75 11.50 -6.30 19.89
C GLU A 75 10.06 -6.30 20.43
N TRP A 76 9.46 -5.13 20.55
CA TRP A 76 8.06 -4.98 20.94
C TRP A 76 7.11 -5.61 19.92
N ASP A 77 7.35 -5.37 18.62
CA ASP A 77 6.61 -5.99 17.53
C ASP A 77 6.76 -7.52 17.55
N ASP A 78 7.95 -8.06 17.76
CA ASP A 78 8.17 -9.51 17.84
C ASP A 78 7.41 -10.15 19.02
N SER A 79 7.33 -9.46 20.17
CA SER A 79 6.57 -9.94 21.33
C SER A 79 5.05 -9.78 21.21
N HIS A 80 4.56 -8.72 20.57
CA HIS A 80 3.12 -8.40 20.49
C HIS A 80 2.45 -8.97 19.24
N SER A 81 3.21 -9.24 18.17
CA SER A 81 2.66 -9.73 16.90
C SER A 81 2.81 -11.24 16.67
N SER A 82 3.50 -11.96 17.56
CA SER A 82 3.84 -13.38 17.40
C SER A 82 2.66 -14.34 17.23
N ASN A 83 1.42 -13.91 17.53
CA ASN A 83 0.22 -14.73 17.37
C ASN A 83 -0.88 -14.08 16.52
N VAL A 84 -0.56 -13.09 15.67
CA VAL A 84 -1.57 -12.48 14.78
C VAL A 84 -2.08 -13.52 13.78
N THR A 85 -1.19 -14.32 13.18
CA THR A 85 -1.56 -15.37 12.23
C THR A 85 -2.44 -16.44 12.89
N GLY A 86 -2.07 -16.92 14.08
CA GLY A 86 -2.86 -17.92 14.80
C GLY A 86 -4.25 -17.41 15.20
N LYS A 87 -4.38 -16.12 15.56
CA LYS A 87 -5.69 -15.48 15.79
C LYS A 87 -6.53 -15.44 14.51
N ILE A 88 -5.93 -15.07 13.37
CA ILE A 88 -6.63 -15.06 12.08
C ILE A 88 -7.11 -16.47 11.72
N ASP A 89 -6.29 -17.49 11.89
CA ASP A 89 -6.64 -18.87 11.55
C ASP A 89 -7.73 -19.43 12.46
N SER A 90 -7.69 -19.11 13.75
CA SER A 90 -8.75 -19.45 14.71
C SER A 90 -10.08 -18.79 14.32
N LEU A 91 -10.06 -17.49 14.00
CA LEU A 91 -11.26 -16.76 13.58
C LEU A 91 -11.81 -17.28 12.25
N LYS A 92 -10.95 -17.61 11.27
CA LYS A 92 -11.37 -18.25 10.01
C LYS A 92 -12.02 -19.61 10.25
N SER A 93 -11.48 -20.40 11.17
CA SER A 93 -12.06 -21.71 11.53
C SER A 93 -13.44 -21.54 12.17
N ARG A 94 -13.61 -20.55 13.06
CA ARG A 94 -14.90 -20.22 13.66
C ARG A 94 -15.92 -19.71 12.63
N LEU A 95 -15.48 -18.86 11.70
CA LEU A 95 -16.32 -18.37 10.60
C LEU A 95 -16.80 -19.54 9.72
N SER A 96 -15.89 -20.45 9.35
CA SER A 96 -16.24 -21.64 8.57
C SER A 96 -17.26 -22.54 9.29
N ALA A 97 -17.21 -22.64 10.61
CA ALA A 97 -18.19 -23.41 11.37
C ALA A 97 -19.59 -22.77 11.34
N LEU A 98 -19.66 -21.43 11.41
CA LEU A 98 -20.92 -20.69 11.29
C LEU A 98 -21.47 -20.74 9.85
N ASP A 99 -20.61 -20.66 8.83
CA ASP A 99 -21.00 -20.82 7.43
C ASP A 99 -21.60 -22.22 7.18
N CYS A 100 -20.97 -23.29 7.69
CA CYS A 100 -21.55 -24.64 7.58
C CYS A 100 -22.90 -24.76 8.29
N LYS A 101 -23.05 -24.16 9.47
CA LYS A 101 -24.33 -24.15 10.18
C LYS A 101 -25.43 -23.42 9.38
N ALA A 102 -25.07 -22.33 8.71
CA ALA A 102 -25.99 -21.55 7.88
C ALA A 102 -26.49 -22.30 6.63
N GLU A 103 -25.76 -23.31 6.16
CA GLU A 103 -26.19 -24.17 5.06
C GLU A 103 -27.27 -25.17 5.49
N GLU A 104 -27.25 -25.61 6.74
CA GLU A 104 -28.21 -26.58 7.29
C GLU A 104 -29.45 -25.90 7.89
N GLU A 105 -29.27 -24.76 8.55
CA GLU A 105 -30.33 -24.08 9.31
C GLU A 105 -30.27 -22.55 9.18
N VAL A 106 -31.39 -21.88 9.48
CA VAL A 106 -31.42 -20.41 9.57
C VAL A 106 -30.70 -19.98 10.85
N LEU A 107 -29.65 -19.17 10.70
CA LEU A 107 -28.89 -18.62 11.83
C LEU A 107 -29.75 -17.69 12.69
N SER A 108 -29.48 -17.66 13.99
CA SER A 108 -30.09 -16.68 14.89
C SER A 108 -29.50 -15.28 14.68
N GLU A 109 -30.20 -14.25 15.17
CA GLU A 109 -29.73 -12.86 15.09
C GLU A 109 -28.38 -12.67 15.80
N GLU A 110 -28.16 -13.39 16.90
CA GLU A 110 -26.89 -13.39 17.63
C GLU A 110 -25.75 -14.02 16.82
N GLU A 111 -26.02 -15.11 16.09
CA GLU A 111 -25.01 -15.79 15.26
C GLU A 111 -24.63 -14.96 14.03
N VAL A 112 -25.59 -14.25 13.43
CA VAL A 112 -25.34 -13.29 12.36
C VAL A 112 -24.48 -12.12 12.87
N ALA A 113 -24.78 -11.60 14.06
CA ALA A 113 -23.96 -10.57 14.70
C ALA A 113 -22.53 -11.06 15.00
N GLU A 114 -22.37 -12.31 15.45
CA GLU A 114 -21.07 -12.95 15.66
C GLU A 114 -20.28 -13.03 14.33
N MET A 115 -20.90 -13.47 13.24
CA MET A 115 -20.26 -13.53 11.92
C MET A 115 -19.74 -12.16 11.46
N HIS A 116 -20.53 -11.10 11.63
CA HIS A 116 -20.09 -9.74 11.30
C HIS A 116 -18.90 -9.29 12.16
N GLY A 117 -18.93 -9.58 13.46
CA GLY A 117 -17.82 -9.32 14.38
C GLY A 117 -16.54 -10.04 13.96
N ILE A 118 -16.63 -11.35 13.73
CA ILE A 118 -15.50 -12.19 13.29
C ILE A 118 -14.91 -11.68 11.98
N THR A 119 -15.76 -11.32 11.02
CA THR A 119 -15.32 -10.80 9.71
C THR A 119 -14.55 -9.49 9.88
N SER A 120 -15.09 -8.56 10.69
CA SER A 120 -14.41 -7.30 11.03
C SER A 120 -13.04 -7.53 11.69
N ASP A 121 -12.97 -8.48 12.63
CA ASP A 121 -11.74 -8.83 13.33
C ASP A 121 -10.70 -9.45 12.39
N ILE A 122 -11.11 -10.36 11.51
CA ILE A 122 -10.24 -10.95 10.47
C ILE A 122 -9.68 -9.83 9.58
N HIS A 123 -10.50 -8.89 9.14
CA HIS A 123 -10.04 -7.76 8.32
C HIS A 123 -9.02 -6.90 9.06
N SER A 124 -9.29 -6.55 10.32
CA SER A 124 -8.39 -5.70 11.11
C SER A 124 -7.04 -6.38 11.36
N LEU A 125 -7.05 -7.64 11.78
CA LEU A 125 -5.86 -8.44 12.01
C LEU A 125 -5.09 -8.70 10.71
N SER A 126 -5.77 -8.91 9.60
CA SER A 126 -5.12 -9.13 8.30
C SER A 126 -4.38 -7.89 7.79
N ARG A 127 -4.91 -6.68 8.04
CA ARG A 127 -4.18 -5.42 7.74
C ARG A 127 -2.87 -5.33 8.54
N ILE A 128 -2.93 -5.66 9.83
CA ILE A 128 -1.77 -5.67 10.72
C ILE A 128 -0.76 -6.74 10.25
N ASN A 129 -1.23 -7.96 9.97
CA ASN A 129 -0.41 -9.07 9.50
C ASN A 129 0.30 -8.74 8.18
N THR A 130 -0.40 -8.13 7.23
CA THR A 130 0.19 -7.70 5.94
C THR A 130 1.34 -6.73 6.15
N SER A 131 1.16 -5.74 7.02
CA SER A 131 2.20 -4.76 7.34
C SER A 131 3.43 -5.40 8.02
N ILE A 132 3.21 -6.34 8.94
CA ILE A 132 4.29 -7.13 9.59
C ILE A 132 5.01 -8.00 8.54
N CYS A 133 4.27 -8.72 7.70
CA CYS A 133 4.83 -9.53 6.62
C CYS A 133 5.65 -8.70 5.64
N CYS A 134 5.19 -7.51 5.25
CA CYS A 134 5.94 -6.58 4.40
C CYS A 134 7.26 -6.12 5.05
N ARG A 135 7.32 -6.05 6.38
CA ARG A 135 8.57 -5.74 7.11
C ARG A 135 9.51 -6.95 7.19
N ARG A 136 8.97 -8.17 7.31
CA ARG A 136 9.75 -9.42 7.30
C ARG A 136 10.23 -9.79 5.90
N ARG A 137 9.47 -9.42 4.86
CA ARG A 137 9.88 -9.52 3.47
C ARG A 137 11.06 -8.58 3.23
N SER A 138 12.25 -9.13 3.31
CA SER A 138 13.39 -8.54 2.63
C SER A 138 13.14 -8.69 1.14
N ASN A 139 12.86 -7.60 0.43
CA ASN A 139 12.91 -7.59 -1.04
C ASN A 139 14.39 -7.71 -1.44
N ALA A 140 14.92 -8.92 -1.32
CA ALA A 140 16.24 -9.27 -1.79
C ALA A 140 16.08 -9.74 -3.25
N LEU A 141 16.29 -8.83 -4.19
CA LEU A 141 16.60 -9.21 -5.56
C LEU A 141 17.97 -9.89 -5.53
N SER A 142 17.97 -11.21 -5.42
CA SER A 142 19.19 -12.03 -5.35
C SER A 142 19.86 -12.18 -6.71
N SER A 143 19.06 -12.16 -7.79
CA SER A 143 19.55 -12.27 -9.16
C SER A 143 18.59 -11.62 -10.16
N ILE A 144 19.13 -11.18 -11.30
CA ILE A 144 18.36 -10.75 -12.48
C ILE A 144 18.95 -11.40 -13.73
N MET A 145 18.15 -11.49 -14.79
CA MET A 145 18.62 -11.94 -16.11
C MET A 145 18.88 -10.72 -16.99
N VAL A 146 20.09 -10.61 -17.53
CA VAL A 146 20.48 -9.57 -18.51
C VAL A 146 21.04 -10.28 -19.72
N ASP A 147 20.38 -10.14 -20.88
CA ASP A 147 20.79 -10.75 -22.15
C ASP A 147 21.08 -12.26 -22.06
N GLY A 148 20.27 -12.99 -21.28
CA GLY A 148 20.41 -14.43 -21.08
C GLY A 148 21.45 -14.84 -20.03
N VAL A 149 22.17 -13.90 -19.42
CA VAL A 149 23.13 -14.16 -18.35
C VAL A 149 22.52 -13.84 -16.98
N ARG A 150 22.68 -14.76 -16.02
CA ARG A 150 22.29 -14.53 -14.63
C ARG A 150 23.29 -13.59 -13.97
N VAL A 151 22.81 -12.45 -13.52
CA VAL A 151 23.58 -11.44 -12.78
C VAL A 151 23.19 -11.51 -11.32
N GLU A 152 24.18 -11.74 -10.46
CA GLU A 152 24.01 -11.85 -9.01
C GLU A 152 24.82 -10.78 -8.27
N GLY A 153 24.36 -10.41 -7.07
CA GLY A 153 25.01 -9.41 -6.23
C GLY A 153 24.50 -7.99 -6.46
N MET A 154 24.47 -7.19 -5.38
CA MET A 154 23.83 -5.88 -5.36
C MET A 154 24.42 -4.90 -6.39
N SER A 155 25.75 -4.81 -6.47
CA SER A 155 26.42 -3.87 -7.36
C SER A 155 26.21 -4.20 -8.85
N PRO A 156 26.42 -5.45 -9.31
CA PRO A 156 26.08 -5.85 -10.68
C PRO A 156 24.60 -5.64 -11.03
N ILE A 157 23.68 -5.97 -10.13
CA ILE A 157 22.24 -5.76 -10.32
C ILE A 157 21.92 -4.27 -10.49
N HIS A 158 22.45 -3.41 -9.63
CA HIS A 158 22.26 -1.95 -9.74
C HIS A 158 22.82 -1.40 -11.05
N GLN A 159 24.01 -1.83 -11.45
CA GLN A 159 24.63 -1.38 -12.70
C GLN A 159 23.81 -1.80 -13.93
N ALA A 160 23.32 -3.04 -13.95
CA ALA A 160 22.48 -3.54 -15.02
C ALA A 160 21.15 -2.78 -15.12
N MET A 161 20.48 -2.54 -13.98
CA MET A 161 19.26 -1.73 -13.93
C MET A 161 19.50 -0.31 -14.42
N PHE A 162 20.55 0.34 -13.93
CA PHE A 162 20.93 1.68 -14.36
C PHE A 162 21.16 1.74 -15.87
N SER A 163 21.93 0.79 -16.41
CA SER A 163 22.26 0.75 -17.84
C SER A 163 21.02 0.54 -18.70
N HIS A 164 20.13 -0.36 -18.28
CA HIS A 164 18.87 -0.63 -18.98
C HIS A 164 18.01 0.63 -19.08
N PHE A 165 17.73 1.28 -17.94
CA PHE A 165 16.86 2.46 -17.92
C PHE A 165 17.54 3.70 -18.50
N SER A 166 18.85 3.87 -18.31
CA SER A 166 19.61 4.95 -18.95
C SER A 166 19.54 4.85 -20.47
N SER A 167 19.61 3.64 -21.03
CA SER A 167 19.39 3.40 -22.46
C SER A 167 17.93 3.64 -22.86
N HIS A 168 16.98 3.10 -22.09
CA HIS A 168 15.56 3.17 -22.42
C HIS A 168 14.99 4.60 -22.39
N PHE A 169 15.41 5.40 -21.41
CA PHE A 169 15.03 6.81 -21.28
C PHE A 169 16.00 7.76 -21.96
N ARG A 170 16.99 7.25 -22.70
CA ARG A 170 17.83 8.10 -23.52
C ARG A 170 16.93 8.79 -24.53
N ALA A 171 16.82 10.11 -24.43
CA ALA A 171 16.04 10.91 -25.36
C ALA A 171 16.54 10.63 -26.78
N VAL A 172 15.77 9.87 -27.53
CA VAL A 172 15.95 9.76 -28.97
C VAL A 172 15.24 10.99 -29.53
N ASN A 173 15.97 11.86 -30.22
CA ASN A 173 15.37 12.90 -31.07
C ASN A 173 14.66 12.21 -32.24
N THR A 174 13.54 11.56 -31.96
CA THR A 174 12.59 11.16 -32.99
C THR A 174 11.83 12.41 -33.40
N VAL A 175 11.67 12.62 -34.70
CA VAL A 175 10.80 13.67 -35.22
C VAL A 175 9.40 13.35 -34.71
N ARG A 176 8.95 14.10 -33.69
CA ARG A 176 7.60 13.99 -33.16
C ARG A 176 6.66 14.43 -34.28
N PRO A 177 5.72 13.57 -34.74
CA PRO A 177 4.75 13.99 -35.73
C PRO A 177 4.00 15.20 -35.17
N THR A 178 4.13 16.35 -35.83
CA THR A 178 3.35 17.53 -35.47
C THR A 178 1.98 17.41 -36.12
N VAL A 179 0.97 17.98 -35.48
CA VAL A 179 -0.41 18.01 -35.99
C VAL A 179 -0.65 19.19 -36.94
N ASP A 180 0.42 19.84 -37.40
CA ASP A 180 0.38 21.10 -38.14
C ASP A 180 -0.33 20.96 -39.51
N ASP A 181 -0.33 19.75 -40.10
CA ASP A 181 -1.01 19.45 -41.36
C ASP A 181 -2.43 18.88 -41.17
N LEU A 182 -2.91 18.75 -39.93
CA LEU A 182 -4.28 18.27 -39.67
C LEU A 182 -5.26 19.44 -39.68
N GLN A 183 -6.13 19.47 -40.68
CA GLN A 183 -7.24 20.42 -40.76
C GLN A 183 -8.36 19.98 -39.81
N PHE A 184 -8.34 20.49 -38.58
CA PHE A 184 -9.45 20.31 -37.65
C PHE A 184 -10.64 21.19 -38.05
N ARG A 185 -11.84 20.60 -38.08
CA ARG A 185 -13.08 21.38 -38.20
C ARG A 185 -13.18 22.30 -36.99
N THR A 186 -13.02 23.59 -37.23
CA THR A 186 -13.07 24.61 -36.19
C THR A 186 -14.45 25.27 -36.23
N LEU A 187 -15.04 25.49 -35.07
CA LEU A 187 -16.29 26.23 -34.97
C LEU A 187 -16.07 27.68 -35.41
N SER A 188 -17.01 28.23 -36.16
CA SER A 188 -17.04 29.65 -36.46
C SER A 188 -17.19 30.46 -35.16
N PHE A 189 -16.77 31.73 -35.20
CA PHE A 189 -16.91 32.64 -34.06
C PHE A 189 -18.35 32.71 -33.52
N THR A 190 -19.33 32.64 -34.42
CA THR A 190 -20.76 32.65 -34.09
C THR A 190 -21.24 31.36 -33.44
N GLU A 191 -20.72 30.20 -33.88
CA GLU A 191 -21.02 28.90 -33.27
C GLU A 191 -20.37 28.80 -31.88
N GLY A 192 -19.10 29.17 -31.76
CA GLY A 192 -18.40 29.23 -30.48
C GLY A 192 -19.08 30.17 -29.49
N GLY A 193 -19.48 31.36 -29.95
CA GLY A 193 -20.22 32.32 -29.13
C GLY A 193 -21.60 31.81 -28.70
N SER A 194 -22.20 30.88 -29.43
CA SER A 194 -23.51 30.29 -29.05
C SER A 194 -23.38 29.20 -27.99
N LEU A 195 -22.20 28.57 -27.85
CA LEU A 195 -21.93 27.60 -26.78
C LEU A 195 -21.70 28.23 -25.40
N VAL A 196 -21.40 29.53 -25.34
CA VAL A 196 -21.12 30.26 -24.09
C VAL A 196 -22.30 31.16 -23.67
N LYS A 197 -23.42 31.11 -24.41
CA LYS A 197 -24.61 31.87 -24.04
C LYS A 197 -25.31 31.23 -22.84
N PRO A 198 -25.83 32.03 -21.89
CA PRO A 198 -26.66 31.52 -20.81
C PRO A 198 -27.93 30.84 -21.37
N PHE A 199 -28.36 29.75 -20.73
CA PHE A 199 -29.61 29.08 -21.09
C PHE A 199 -30.82 30.00 -20.90
N SER A 200 -31.74 29.96 -21.85
CA SER A 200 -33.01 30.66 -21.73
C SER A 200 -33.96 29.93 -20.77
N VAL A 201 -34.85 30.68 -20.12
CA VAL A 201 -35.89 30.10 -19.24
C VAL A 201 -36.78 29.10 -20.00
N LYS A 202 -36.96 29.29 -21.31
CA LYS A 202 -37.71 28.34 -22.16
C LYS A 202 -36.97 27.02 -22.36
N GLU A 203 -35.66 27.07 -22.63
CA GLU A 203 -34.84 25.86 -22.74
C GLU A 203 -34.79 25.10 -21.42
N VAL A 204 -34.61 25.81 -20.29
CA VAL A 204 -34.61 25.18 -18.96
C VAL A 204 -35.95 24.49 -18.66
N LYS A 205 -37.08 25.13 -19.03
CA LYS A 205 -38.42 24.54 -18.86
C LYS A 205 -38.74 23.40 -19.82
N ALA A 206 -38.02 23.26 -20.93
CA ALA A 206 -38.22 22.15 -21.86
C ALA A 206 -37.40 20.91 -21.46
N ALA A 207 -36.36 21.09 -20.62
CA ALA A 207 -35.48 20.04 -20.15
C ALA A 207 -35.89 19.42 -18.80
N VAL A 208 -36.85 20.03 -18.10
CA VAL A 208 -37.43 19.58 -16.82
C VAL A 208 -38.88 19.18 -17.04
#